data_AF-Q97C29-F1
#
_entry.id   AF-Q97C29-F1
#
_cell.length_a   1.000
_cell.length_b   1.000
_cell.length_c   1.000
_cell.angle_alpha   90.00
_cell.angle_beta   90.00
_cell.angle_gamma   90.00
#
_symmetry.space_group_name_H-M   'P 1'
#
loop_
_entity.id
_entity.type
_entity.pdbx_description
1 polymer ?
#
loop_
_entity_poly.entity_id
_entity_poly.type
_entity_poly.pdbx_seq_one_letter_code
_entity_poly.pdbx_strand_id
1 'polypeptide(L)'
;MIFMKILFAPIGDPKNYDEVKYRIDGKDYPSNASFKVIKEALNMDETIVYAGLSLCTNSNYNDYVSCSNYISNLVKDKLQLNDESVIVAPNIYGDKFTQPDGKNTLYFDFIYYNTLKILENEKPDEIYIDITHGINYMPLLATDAIRLATYTYLLGRNSIDLAIFNSEPVIKGYSGPYNIANVYSERLYVRQALLSVLMPFLSNENKNNITNKVLKGINNCNSDLIYSNANALFSGIFPFVLLSRREIEQCIKSVERKIKILDYNNFGIEFNTSHKPVYKDTMPIELSYLHSLLYIIEKIIGNMPDSSCVKISDIKDLAKRFSTSETISKLVESEIDSIEKLQNISDKPQLLAVIKHSQSSPKSICQADKRNLLAHGGFEQNVVYLWRENGEICVNYCDCIENVRNHLK
;
A
#
# COMPACT_ATOMS: atom_id res chain seq x y z
N MET A 1 16.31 12.91 16.28
CA MET A 1 15.53 11.89 15.54
C MET A 1 16.51 10.77 15.28
N ILE A 2 16.23 9.56 15.77
CA ILE A 2 17.09 8.40 15.49
C ILE A 2 16.82 8.03 14.04
N PHE A 3 17.85 7.97 13.24
CA PHE A 3 17.77 7.59 11.83
C PHE A 3 17.79 6.07 11.76
N MET A 4 16.77 5.45 11.16
CA MET A 4 16.60 3.99 11.18
C MET A 4 16.62 3.37 9.79
N LYS A 5 17.41 2.30 9.62
CA LYS A 5 17.55 1.50 8.41
C LYS A 5 17.05 0.08 8.64
N ILE A 6 16.15 -0.38 7.77
CA ILE A 6 15.62 -1.75 7.83
C ILE A 6 15.96 -2.54 6.57
N LEU A 7 16.35 -3.80 6.74
CA LEU A 7 16.67 -4.73 5.67
C LEU A 7 15.66 -5.89 5.63
N PHE A 8 15.06 -6.13 4.46
CA PHE A 8 14.21 -7.30 4.21
C PHE A 8 14.92 -8.31 3.32
N ALA A 9 14.93 -9.58 3.71
CA ALA A 9 15.63 -10.64 2.98
C ALA A 9 14.73 -11.88 2.80
N PRO A 10 14.07 -12.08 1.64
CA PRO A 10 13.48 -13.38 1.31
C PRO A 10 14.56 -14.45 1.12
N ILE A 11 14.35 -15.63 1.73
CA ILE A 11 15.30 -16.75 1.64
C ILE A 11 14.63 -18.07 1.26
N GLY A 12 15.38 -18.91 0.54
CA GLY A 12 15.07 -20.33 0.30
C GLY A 12 15.45 -21.22 1.49
N ASP A 13 15.88 -22.46 1.22
CA ASP A 13 16.36 -23.39 2.26
C ASP A 13 17.83 -23.08 2.63
N PRO A 14 18.11 -22.60 3.85
CA PRO A 14 19.47 -22.21 4.24
C PRO A 14 20.41 -23.40 4.50
N LYS A 15 19.93 -24.65 4.49
CA LYS A 15 20.76 -25.83 4.79
C LYS A 15 21.94 -26.01 3.84
N ASN A 16 21.82 -25.53 2.62
CA ASN A 16 22.82 -25.69 1.56
C ASN A 16 23.57 -24.38 1.27
N TYR A 17 23.48 -23.39 2.17
CA TYR A 17 24.22 -22.15 1.99
C TYR A 17 25.66 -22.38 2.44
N ASP A 18 26.57 -22.40 1.47
CA ASP A 18 28.00 -22.51 1.72
C ASP A 18 28.55 -21.20 2.29
N GLU A 19 29.51 -21.29 3.22
CA GLU A 19 30.27 -20.13 3.65
C GLU A 19 31.20 -19.69 2.51
N VAL A 20 31.03 -18.46 2.04
CA VAL A 20 31.80 -17.86 0.95
C VAL A 20 32.26 -16.46 1.32
N LYS A 21 33.20 -15.93 0.54
CA LYS A 21 33.61 -14.54 0.63
C LYS A 21 32.67 -13.68 -0.21
N TYR A 22 31.92 -12.78 0.43
CA TYR A 22 31.17 -11.73 -0.25
C TYR A 22 31.97 -10.43 -0.29
N ARG A 23 31.71 -9.59 -1.29
CA ARG A 23 32.31 -8.25 -1.41
C ARG A 23 31.23 -7.19 -1.50
N ILE A 24 31.34 -6.13 -0.70
CA ILE A 24 30.51 -4.92 -0.81
C ILE A 24 31.40 -3.72 -0.51
N ASP A 25 31.29 -2.67 -1.34
CA ASP A 25 32.11 -1.45 -1.26
C ASP A 25 33.62 -1.72 -1.16
N GLY A 26 34.09 -2.73 -1.91
CA GLY A 26 35.50 -3.12 -1.96
C GLY A 26 36.02 -3.85 -0.73
N LYS A 27 35.18 -4.10 0.29
CA LYS A 27 35.51 -4.88 1.48
C LYS A 27 34.97 -6.29 1.36
N ASP A 28 35.74 -7.25 1.85
CA ASP A 28 35.39 -8.66 1.79
C ASP A 28 34.95 -9.19 3.16
N TYR A 29 33.88 -9.98 3.17
CA TYR A 29 33.27 -10.54 4.38
C TYR A 29 33.02 -12.05 4.18
N PRO A 30 33.54 -12.92 5.07
CA PRO A 30 33.14 -14.32 5.08
C PRO A 30 31.72 -14.43 5.64
N SER A 31 30.81 -15.05 4.89
CA SER A 31 29.44 -15.30 5.35
C SER A 31 28.79 -16.40 4.52
N ASN A 32 27.79 -17.06 5.10
CA ASN A 32 26.89 -17.97 4.40
C ASN A 32 25.62 -17.26 3.87
N ALA A 33 25.44 -15.97 4.17
CA ALA A 33 24.31 -15.20 3.68
C ALA A 33 24.69 -13.74 3.40
N SER A 34 24.22 -13.20 2.27
CA SER A 34 24.53 -11.85 1.80
C SER A 34 23.87 -10.78 2.68
N PHE A 35 22.66 -11.00 3.18
CA PHE A 35 21.96 -10.03 4.03
C PHE A 35 22.71 -9.75 5.34
N LYS A 36 23.46 -10.74 5.86
CA LYS A 36 24.34 -10.54 7.04
C LYS A 36 25.46 -9.57 6.72
N VAL A 37 26.04 -9.69 5.52
CA VAL A 37 27.10 -8.80 5.03
C VAL A 37 26.56 -7.40 4.76
N ILE A 38 25.35 -7.29 4.21
CA ILE A 38 24.67 -5.99 4.02
C ILE A 38 24.39 -5.34 5.38
N LYS A 39 23.86 -6.09 6.36
CA LYS A 39 23.65 -5.62 7.73
C LYS A 39 24.92 -5.04 8.34
N GLU A 40 26.01 -5.79 8.29
CA GLU A 40 27.30 -5.36 8.85
C GLU A 40 27.89 -4.17 8.10
N ALA A 41 27.97 -4.24 6.77
CA ALA A 41 28.66 -3.23 5.98
C ALA A 41 27.94 -1.88 5.95
N LEU A 42 26.60 -1.89 5.95
CA LEU A 42 25.78 -0.68 5.84
C LEU A 42 25.18 -0.22 7.18
N ASN A 43 25.50 -0.92 8.26
CA ASN A 43 25.00 -0.71 9.62
C ASN A 43 23.47 -0.68 9.66
N MET A 44 22.83 -1.81 9.31
CA MET A 44 21.38 -1.94 9.42
C MET A 44 20.96 -2.04 10.89
N ASP A 45 19.92 -1.30 11.27
CA ASP A 45 19.38 -1.32 12.62
C ASP A 45 18.50 -2.55 12.86
N GLU A 46 17.76 -2.96 11.83
CA GLU A 46 16.91 -4.15 11.87
C GLU A 46 16.99 -4.95 10.57
N THR A 47 16.94 -6.27 10.71
CA THR A 47 16.87 -7.19 9.57
C THR A 47 15.72 -8.17 9.77
N ILE A 48 14.82 -8.20 8.78
CA ILE A 48 13.68 -9.10 8.68
C ILE A 48 13.98 -10.15 7.61
N VAL A 49 14.02 -11.42 8.02
CA VAL A 49 14.24 -12.56 7.14
C VAL A 49 12.90 -13.24 6.87
N TYR A 50 12.49 -13.28 5.60
CA TYR A 50 11.28 -13.99 5.18
C TYR A 50 11.61 -15.39 4.68
N ALA A 51 11.31 -16.40 5.51
CA ALA A 51 11.45 -17.81 5.16
C ALA A 51 10.11 -18.40 4.69
N GLY A 52 10.16 -19.48 3.90
CA GLY A 52 8.95 -20.17 3.42
C GLY A 52 8.43 -21.24 4.39
N LEU A 53 7.11 -21.32 4.58
CA LEU A 53 6.44 -22.40 5.32
C LEU A 53 6.76 -23.80 4.75
N SER A 54 7.14 -23.89 3.47
CA SER A 54 7.58 -25.12 2.81
C SER A 54 8.85 -25.78 3.39
N LEU A 55 9.55 -25.07 4.28
CA LEU A 55 10.65 -25.60 5.06
C LEU A 55 10.18 -26.49 6.23
N CYS A 56 8.88 -26.50 6.55
CA CYS A 56 8.32 -27.38 7.55
C CYS A 56 8.40 -28.84 7.05
N THR A 57 9.25 -29.65 7.66
CA THR A 57 9.47 -31.06 7.28
C THR A 57 8.88 -32.08 8.26
N ASN A 58 8.34 -31.63 9.39
CA ASN A 58 7.82 -32.51 10.43
C ASN A 58 6.31 -32.70 10.27
N SER A 59 5.88 -33.93 9.98
CA SER A 59 4.48 -34.32 9.81
C SER A 59 3.62 -34.19 11.07
N ASN A 60 4.23 -33.92 12.22
CA ASN A 60 3.51 -33.79 13.49
C ASN A 60 3.01 -32.37 13.76
N TYR A 61 3.40 -31.37 12.96
CA TYR A 61 2.89 -30.02 13.10
C TYR A 61 1.62 -29.84 12.28
N ASN A 62 0.49 -29.65 12.98
CA ASN A 62 -0.84 -29.51 12.38
C ASN A 62 -1.31 -28.05 12.30
N ASP A 63 -0.47 -27.11 12.73
CA ASP A 63 -0.81 -25.70 12.83
C ASP A 63 0.37 -24.81 12.41
N TYR A 64 0.06 -23.58 12.01
CA TYR A 64 1.04 -22.61 11.55
C TYR A 64 2.08 -22.28 12.62
N VAL A 65 1.65 -22.08 13.87
CA VAL A 65 2.51 -21.60 14.97
C VAL A 65 3.62 -22.62 15.25
N SER A 66 3.27 -23.91 15.30
CA SER A 66 4.25 -24.97 15.51
C SER A 66 5.25 -25.06 14.35
N CYS A 67 4.79 -25.01 13.09
CA CYS A 67 5.66 -25.01 11.92
C CYS A 67 6.55 -23.75 11.85
N SER A 68 5.99 -22.57 12.11
CA SER A 68 6.71 -21.30 12.01
C SER A 68 7.79 -21.19 13.07
N ASN A 69 7.52 -21.62 14.31
CA ASN A 69 8.52 -21.67 15.37
C ASN A 69 9.65 -22.64 15.04
N TYR A 70 9.33 -23.84 14.52
CA TYR A 70 10.33 -24.80 14.07
C TYR A 70 11.24 -24.21 12.97
N ILE A 71 10.64 -23.59 11.95
CA ILE A 71 11.40 -22.99 10.83
C ILE A 71 12.23 -21.82 11.34
N SER A 72 11.68 -20.95 12.19
CA SER A 72 12.38 -19.81 12.75
C SER A 72 13.64 -20.25 13.49
N ASN A 73 13.54 -21.26 14.37
CA ASN A 73 14.69 -21.83 15.06
C ASN A 73 15.68 -22.48 14.08
N LEU A 74 15.19 -23.25 13.10
CA LEU A 74 16.04 -23.86 12.09
C LEU A 74 16.85 -22.82 11.29
N VAL A 75 16.23 -21.73 10.87
CA VAL A 75 16.89 -20.64 10.13
C VAL A 75 17.90 -19.93 11.03
N LYS A 76 17.51 -19.59 12.26
CA LYS A 76 18.39 -18.92 13.23
C LYS A 76 19.62 -19.77 13.54
N ASP A 77 19.44 -21.06 13.80
CA ASP A 77 20.54 -21.99 14.08
C ASP A 77 21.46 -22.16 12.87
N LYS A 78 20.88 -22.34 11.67
CA LYS A 78 21.67 -22.58 10.44
C LYS A 78 22.46 -21.37 9.98
N LEU A 79 21.90 -20.18 10.13
CA LEU A 79 22.53 -18.94 9.70
C LEU A 79 23.26 -18.22 10.85
N GLN A 80 23.20 -18.77 12.07
CA GLN A 80 23.77 -18.19 13.29
C GLN A 80 23.28 -16.75 13.49
N LEU A 81 21.96 -16.57 13.46
CA LEU A 81 21.30 -15.28 13.62
C LEU A 81 21.10 -14.99 15.11
N ASN A 82 21.44 -13.78 15.54
CA ASN A 82 21.38 -13.39 16.95
C ASN A 82 20.24 -12.40 17.19
N ASP A 83 20.10 -11.41 16.31
CA ASP A 83 19.22 -10.24 16.51
C ASP A 83 18.20 -10.10 15.38
N GLU A 84 18.34 -10.89 14.31
CA GLU A 84 17.45 -10.87 13.16
C GLU A 84 16.09 -11.54 13.44
N SER A 85 15.03 -10.89 12.96
CA SER A 85 13.66 -11.40 13.02
C SER A 85 13.40 -12.34 11.86
N VAL A 86 13.04 -13.60 12.14
CA VAL A 86 12.65 -14.57 11.11
C VAL A 86 11.13 -14.70 11.08
N ILE A 87 10.51 -14.29 9.97
CA ILE A 87 9.07 -14.38 9.72
C ILE A 87 8.81 -15.44 8.65
N VAL A 88 7.86 -16.33 8.91
CA VAL A 88 7.59 -17.48 8.04
C VAL A 88 6.36 -17.22 7.18
N ALA A 89 6.58 -16.98 5.89
CA ALA A 89 5.53 -16.68 4.93
C ALA A 89 4.92 -17.95 4.33
N PRO A 90 3.61 -17.97 4.04
CA PRO A 90 2.99 -19.04 3.27
C PRO A 90 3.56 -19.01 1.85
N ASN A 91 4.15 -20.12 1.42
CA ASN A 91 4.72 -20.23 0.08
C ASN A 91 4.36 -21.59 -0.55
N ILE A 92 4.37 -21.63 -1.88
CA ILE A 92 4.27 -22.84 -2.70
C ILE A 92 5.66 -23.32 -3.09
N TYR A 93 5.92 -24.62 -2.89
CA TYR A 93 7.16 -25.27 -3.31
C TYR A 93 6.95 -26.77 -3.55
N GLY A 94 7.04 -27.19 -4.82
CA GLY A 94 6.81 -28.58 -5.23
C GLY A 94 5.45 -29.12 -4.77
N ASP A 95 5.40 -30.37 -4.33
CA ASP A 95 4.20 -31.01 -3.78
C ASP A 95 3.94 -30.70 -2.29
N LYS A 96 4.77 -29.86 -1.65
CA LYS A 96 4.70 -29.65 -0.19
C LYS A 96 3.61 -28.70 0.24
N PHE A 97 3.41 -27.61 -0.48
CA PHE A 97 2.36 -26.64 -0.19
C PHE A 97 1.82 -26.12 -1.50
N THR A 98 0.52 -26.23 -1.73
CA THR A 98 -0.16 -25.71 -2.91
C THR A 98 -1.37 -24.88 -2.52
N GLN A 99 -1.80 -23.99 -3.43
CA GLN A 99 -3.09 -23.33 -3.35
C GLN A 99 -4.09 -24.02 -4.31
N PRO A 100 -5.39 -24.05 -3.99
CA PRO A 100 -6.41 -24.68 -4.83
C PRO A 100 -6.47 -24.13 -6.26
N ASP A 101 -6.12 -22.85 -6.45
CA ASP A 101 -6.07 -22.20 -7.76
C ASP A 101 -4.68 -22.27 -8.43
N GLY A 102 -3.72 -22.92 -7.78
CA GLY A 102 -2.33 -23.06 -8.25
C GLY A 102 -1.52 -21.76 -8.24
N LYS A 103 -2.04 -20.67 -7.67
CA LYS A 103 -1.35 -19.37 -7.67
C LYS A 103 -0.48 -19.20 -6.44
N ASN A 104 0.41 -18.21 -6.47
CA ASN A 104 1.33 -17.89 -5.37
C ASN A 104 0.94 -16.60 -4.63
N THR A 105 -0.32 -16.19 -4.72
CA THR A 105 -0.79 -14.85 -4.30
C THR A 105 -0.75 -14.63 -2.78
N LEU A 106 -1.07 -15.66 -1.97
CA LEU A 106 -0.93 -15.60 -0.50
C LEU A 106 0.46 -15.15 -0.03
N TYR A 107 1.53 -15.53 -0.74
CA TYR A 107 2.88 -15.10 -0.40
C TYR A 107 3.01 -13.57 -0.53
N PHE A 108 2.56 -13.01 -1.65
CA PHE A 108 2.57 -11.56 -1.87
C PHE A 108 1.75 -10.83 -0.80
N ASP A 109 0.51 -11.26 -0.57
CA ASP A 109 -0.38 -10.58 0.38
C ASP A 109 0.16 -10.63 1.81
N PHE A 110 0.79 -11.75 2.18
CA PHE A 110 1.41 -11.91 3.50
C PHE A 110 2.61 -11.00 3.66
N ILE A 111 3.51 -10.95 2.67
CA ILE A 111 4.69 -10.08 2.73
C ILE A 111 4.23 -8.61 2.80
N TYR A 112 3.27 -8.20 1.97
CA TYR A 112 2.75 -6.84 1.96
C TYR A 112 2.20 -6.43 3.33
N TYR A 113 1.26 -7.21 3.87
CA TYR A 113 0.57 -6.85 5.11
C TYR A 113 1.54 -6.78 6.30
N ASN A 114 2.42 -7.77 6.43
CA ASN A 114 3.37 -7.81 7.54
C ASN A 114 4.49 -6.79 7.39
N THR A 115 4.97 -6.52 6.16
CA THR A 115 5.92 -5.44 5.90
C THR A 115 5.31 -4.10 6.31
N LEU A 116 4.09 -3.79 5.87
CA LEU A 116 3.43 -2.53 6.21
C LEU A 116 3.35 -2.34 7.73
N LYS A 117 2.93 -3.36 8.48
CA LYS A 117 2.89 -3.31 9.96
C LYS A 117 4.25 -3.04 10.58
N ILE A 118 5.32 -3.68 10.08
CA ILE A 118 6.69 -3.45 10.55
C ILE A 118 7.08 -2.00 10.28
N LEU A 119 6.86 -1.50 9.06
CA LEU A 119 7.18 -0.11 8.72
C LEU A 119 6.45 0.91 9.61
N GLU A 120 5.18 0.65 9.95
CA GLU A 120 4.41 1.53 10.82
C GLU A 120 4.87 1.54 12.29
N ASN A 121 5.33 0.39 12.78
CA ASN A 121 5.84 0.24 14.14
C ASN A 121 7.23 0.86 14.30
N GLU A 122 8.13 0.45 13.42
CA GLU A 122 9.57 0.74 13.50
C GLU A 122 9.89 2.13 12.97
N LYS A 123 9.08 2.60 12.03
CA LYS A 123 9.21 3.93 11.44
C LYS A 123 10.60 4.17 10.81
N PRO A 124 11.06 3.32 9.87
CA PRO A 124 12.36 3.50 9.22
C PRO A 124 12.39 4.71 8.29
N ASP A 125 13.61 5.21 8.06
CA ASP A 125 13.98 6.29 7.12
C ASP A 125 14.59 5.74 5.82
N GLU A 126 15.15 4.53 5.84
CA GLU A 126 15.67 3.82 4.68
C GLU A 126 15.23 2.35 4.69
N ILE A 127 14.89 1.83 3.52
CA ILE A 127 14.45 0.45 3.32
C ILE A 127 15.38 -0.24 2.33
N TYR A 128 15.86 -1.42 2.71
CA TYR A 128 16.75 -2.25 1.93
C TYR A 128 16.10 -3.59 1.65
N ILE A 129 16.31 -4.15 0.46
CA ILE A 129 15.82 -5.47 0.07
C ILE A 129 16.99 -6.29 -0.47
N ASP A 130 17.30 -7.44 0.15
CA ASP A 130 18.27 -8.40 -0.39
C ASP A 130 17.54 -9.57 -1.05
N ILE A 131 17.62 -9.67 -2.37
CA ILE A 131 16.94 -10.72 -3.14
C ILE A 131 17.81 -11.94 -3.44
N THR A 132 19.08 -11.94 -3.00
CA THR A 132 20.10 -12.95 -3.36
C THR A 132 19.67 -14.39 -3.12
N HIS A 133 19.06 -14.64 -1.94
CA HIS A 133 18.80 -15.99 -1.45
C HIS A 133 17.36 -16.45 -1.67
N GLY A 134 16.52 -15.58 -2.24
CA GLY A 134 15.16 -15.95 -2.60
C GLY A 134 15.16 -16.87 -3.82
N ILE A 135 14.24 -17.83 -3.85
CA ILE A 135 14.14 -18.82 -4.92
C ILE A 135 12.85 -18.64 -5.73
N ASN A 136 12.90 -19.01 -7.02
CA ASN A 136 11.76 -18.99 -7.93
C ASN A 136 11.06 -17.60 -7.96
N TYR A 137 9.80 -17.53 -7.54
CA TYR A 137 8.99 -16.31 -7.52
C TYR A 137 9.20 -15.44 -6.27
N MET A 138 9.89 -15.94 -5.24
CA MET A 138 10.00 -15.24 -3.95
C MET A 138 10.70 -13.88 -4.07
N PRO A 139 11.86 -13.75 -4.77
CA PRO A 139 12.49 -12.45 -5.01
C PRO A 139 11.53 -11.41 -5.60
N LEU A 140 10.80 -11.80 -6.65
CA LEU A 140 9.89 -10.91 -7.37
C LEU A 140 8.70 -10.50 -6.49
N LEU A 141 7.96 -11.47 -5.95
CA LEU A 141 6.75 -11.18 -5.18
C LEU A 141 7.07 -10.47 -3.85
N ALA A 142 8.17 -10.80 -3.19
CA ALA A 142 8.58 -10.10 -1.97
C ALA A 142 8.95 -8.65 -2.29
N THR A 143 9.75 -8.42 -3.34
CA THR A 143 10.13 -7.07 -3.76
C THR A 143 8.90 -6.22 -4.07
N ASP A 144 7.98 -6.72 -4.89
CA ASP A 144 6.77 -5.97 -5.26
C ASP A 144 5.86 -5.70 -4.05
N ALA A 145 5.72 -6.68 -3.14
CA ALA A 145 4.94 -6.54 -1.92
C ALA A 145 5.55 -5.53 -0.93
N ILE A 146 6.88 -5.56 -0.75
CA ILE A 146 7.61 -4.60 0.09
C ILE A 146 7.52 -3.20 -0.51
N ARG A 147 7.61 -3.05 -1.84
CA ARG A 147 7.41 -1.77 -2.51
C ARG A 147 6.01 -1.23 -2.30
N LEU A 148 4.97 -2.06 -2.47
CA LEU A 148 3.60 -1.65 -2.21
C LEU A 148 3.40 -1.21 -0.75
N ALA A 149 3.95 -1.96 0.21
CA ALA A 149 3.92 -1.59 1.63
C ALA A 149 4.64 -0.26 1.89
N THR A 150 5.79 -0.05 1.24
CA THR A 150 6.57 1.20 1.31
C THR A 150 5.76 2.38 0.77
N TYR A 151 5.07 2.22 -0.36
CA TYR A 151 4.20 3.27 -0.92
C TYR A 151 3.05 3.62 0.02
N THR A 152 2.40 2.60 0.62
CA THR A 152 1.33 2.80 1.60
C THR A 152 1.84 3.54 2.85
N TYR A 153 3.03 3.18 3.34
CA TYR A 153 3.65 3.77 4.52
C TYR A 153 4.12 5.22 4.32
N LEU A 154 4.54 5.59 3.11
CA LEU A 154 5.20 6.87 2.81
C LEU A 154 4.34 8.12 3.10
N LEU A 155 3.01 8.00 3.19
CA LEU A 155 2.11 9.16 3.34
C LEU A 155 2.36 10.04 4.58
N GLY A 156 2.94 9.48 5.63
CA GLY A 156 3.29 10.22 6.85
C GLY A 156 4.63 10.97 6.77
N ARG A 157 5.32 10.93 5.62
CA ARG A 157 6.72 11.35 5.46
C ARG A 157 6.92 12.15 4.18
N ASN A 158 8.05 12.85 4.10
CA ASN A 158 8.43 13.60 2.90
C ASN A 158 8.99 12.69 1.80
N SER A 159 9.89 11.78 2.19
CA SER A 159 10.54 10.82 1.31
C SER A 159 11.05 9.61 2.09
N ILE A 160 11.32 8.51 1.39
CA ILE A 160 12.03 7.34 1.91
C ILE A 160 13.01 6.84 0.85
N ASP A 161 14.21 6.45 1.27
CA ASP A 161 15.17 5.84 0.35
C ASP A 161 14.93 4.32 0.32
N LEU A 162 14.85 3.77 -0.90
CA LEU A 162 14.67 2.34 -1.15
C LEU A 162 15.84 1.83 -1.98
N ALA A 163 16.48 0.75 -1.53
CA ALA A 163 17.56 0.11 -2.26
C ALA A 163 17.37 -1.41 -2.34
N ILE A 164 17.73 -2.01 -3.47
CA ILE A 164 17.63 -3.44 -3.74
C ILE A 164 19.03 -3.98 -4.05
N PHE A 165 19.39 -5.08 -3.41
CA PHE A 165 20.69 -5.72 -3.50
C PHE A 165 20.56 -7.15 -4.00
N ASN A 166 21.56 -7.58 -4.77
CA ASN A 166 21.70 -8.96 -5.22
C ASN A 166 23.19 -9.32 -5.34
N SER A 167 23.59 -10.50 -4.88
CA SER A 167 24.95 -10.99 -5.09
C SER A 167 25.13 -11.66 -6.44
N GLU A 168 26.38 -11.72 -6.89
CA GLU A 168 26.79 -12.68 -7.91
C GLU A 168 26.42 -14.10 -7.48
N PRO A 169 26.05 -14.97 -8.44
CA PRO A 169 25.66 -16.35 -8.12
C PRO A 169 26.86 -17.12 -7.57
N VAL A 170 26.63 -17.84 -6.47
CA VAL A 170 27.66 -18.69 -5.86
C VAL A 170 27.94 -19.90 -6.73
N ILE A 171 29.22 -20.13 -7.05
CA ILE A 171 29.70 -21.25 -7.85
C ILE A 171 30.33 -22.28 -6.92
N LYS A 172 29.81 -23.51 -6.97
CA LYS A 172 30.33 -24.62 -6.17
C LYS A 172 31.83 -24.82 -6.38
N GLY A 173 32.59 -24.85 -5.28
CA GLY A 173 34.05 -25.04 -5.30
C GLY A 173 34.86 -23.75 -5.48
N TYR A 174 34.20 -22.59 -5.64
CA TYR A 174 34.84 -21.28 -5.63
C TYR A 174 34.45 -20.50 -4.39
N SER A 175 35.43 -20.04 -3.62
CA SER A 175 35.21 -19.35 -2.34
C SER A 175 34.88 -17.86 -2.49
N GLY A 176 34.79 -17.33 -3.72
CA GLY A 176 34.60 -15.91 -3.98
C GLY A 176 35.93 -15.15 -4.17
N PRO A 177 35.89 -13.81 -4.18
CA PRO A 177 34.79 -12.95 -3.71
C PRO A 177 33.59 -12.91 -4.66
N TYR A 178 32.38 -12.98 -4.11
CA TYR A 178 31.12 -12.73 -4.81
C TYR A 178 30.65 -11.31 -4.52
N ASN A 179 30.55 -10.47 -5.54
CA ASN A 179 30.14 -9.08 -5.35
C ASN A 179 28.65 -8.98 -5.02
N ILE A 180 28.30 -8.22 -3.96
CA ILE A 180 26.94 -7.80 -3.64
C ILE A 180 26.72 -6.45 -4.31
N ALA A 181 25.89 -6.43 -5.34
CA ALA A 181 25.59 -5.21 -6.08
C ALA A 181 24.32 -4.55 -5.54
N ASN A 182 24.35 -3.22 -5.40
CA ASN A 182 23.13 -2.40 -5.37
C ASN A 182 22.57 -2.37 -6.80
N VAL A 183 21.55 -3.19 -7.05
CA VAL A 183 20.98 -3.36 -8.40
C VAL A 183 19.95 -2.28 -8.73
N TYR A 184 19.38 -1.63 -7.71
CA TYR A 184 18.40 -0.58 -7.88
C TYR A 184 18.35 0.31 -6.64
N SER A 185 18.29 1.62 -6.84
CA SER A 185 18.03 2.57 -5.76
C SER A 185 17.17 3.70 -6.24
N GLU A 186 16.25 4.14 -5.39
CA GLU A 186 15.43 5.30 -5.64
C GLU A 186 15.10 6.03 -4.34
N ARG A 187 14.92 7.34 -4.44
CA ARG A 187 14.31 8.15 -3.38
C ARG A 187 12.84 8.35 -3.71
N LEU A 188 11.98 7.72 -2.93
CA LEU A 188 10.54 7.74 -3.12
C LEU A 188 9.92 8.97 -2.46
N TYR A 189 9.02 9.64 -3.19
CA TYR A 189 8.23 10.77 -2.69
C TYR A 189 6.73 10.42 -2.65
N VAL A 190 5.97 11.11 -1.78
CA VAL A 190 4.51 10.90 -1.61
C VAL A 190 3.76 10.86 -2.94
N ARG A 191 4.08 11.78 -3.86
CA ARG A 191 3.43 11.84 -5.18
C ARG A 191 3.66 10.56 -6.01
N GLN A 192 4.88 10.03 -6.01
CA GLN A 192 5.23 8.80 -6.74
C GLN A 192 4.55 7.58 -6.12
N ALA A 193 4.56 7.47 -4.79
CA ALA A 193 3.86 6.42 -4.07
C ALA A 193 2.35 6.45 -4.34
N LEU A 194 1.74 7.63 -4.26
CA LEU A 194 0.32 7.82 -4.53
C LEU A 194 -0.05 7.38 -5.96
N LEU A 195 0.72 7.81 -6.96
CA LEU A 195 0.53 7.36 -8.35
C LEU A 195 0.65 5.84 -8.46
N SER A 196 1.66 5.24 -7.85
CA SER A 196 1.90 3.78 -7.90
C SER A 196 0.72 2.98 -7.33
N VAL A 197 0.12 3.46 -6.24
CA VAL A 197 -1.06 2.83 -5.61
C VAL A 197 -2.34 3.07 -6.41
N LEU A 198 -2.49 4.22 -7.07
CA LEU A 198 -3.68 4.55 -7.86
C LEU A 198 -3.71 3.82 -9.21
N MET A 199 -2.55 3.62 -9.86
CA MET A 199 -2.46 3.08 -11.22
C MET A 199 -3.28 1.81 -11.47
N PRO A 200 -3.29 0.80 -10.58
CA PRO A 200 -4.11 -0.40 -10.77
C PRO A 200 -5.61 -0.09 -10.93
N PHE A 201 -6.12 0.97 -10.30
CA PHE A 201 -7.55 1.33 -10.30
C PHE A 201 -7.95 2.24 -11.47
N LEU A 202 -6.99 2.70 -12.26
CA LEU A 202 -7.24 3.49 -13.47
C LEU A 202 -7.41 2.61 -14.72
N SER A 203 -7.14 1.30 -14.61
CA SER A 203 -7.32 0.31 -15.67
C SER A 203 -8.64 -0.45 -15.54
N ASN A 204 -9.34 -0.62 -16.66
CA ASN A 204 -10.56 -1.41 -16.73
C ASN A 204 -10.34 -2.91 -16.46
N GLU A 205 -9.13 -3.42 -16.67
CA GLU A 205 -8.82 -4.85 -16.47
C GLU A 205 -8.94 -5.25 -14.99
N ASN A 206 -8.39 -4.43 -14.10
CA ASN A 206 -8.42 -4.67 -12.65
C ASN A 206 -9.81 -4.45 -12.05
N LYS A 207 -10.65 -3.61 -12.68
CA LYS A 207 -12.05 -3.39 -12.30
C LYS A 207 -12.83 -4.69 -12.19
N ASN A 208 -12.66 -5.58 -13.14
CA ASN A 208 -13.33 -6.86 -13.13
C ASN A 208 -12.82 -7.81 -12.04
N ASN A 209 -11.51 -7.86 -11.80
CA ASN A 209 -10.94 -8.72 -10.75
C ASN A 209 -11.35 -8.25 -9.34
N ILE A 210 -11.22 -6.95 -9.05
CA ILE A 210 -11.60 -6.40 -7.75
C ILE A 210 -13.10 -6.60 -7.51
N THR A 211 -13.95 -6.26 -8.48
CA THR A 211 -15.41 -6.37 -8.34
C THR A 211 -15.86 -7.82 -8.17
N ASN A 212 -15.35 -8.74 -9.00
CA ASN A 212 -15.88 -10.09 -9.08
C ASN A 212 -15.18 -11.11 -8.16
N LYS A 213 -13.96 -10.81 -7.69
CA LYS A 213 -13.16 -11.74 -6.85
C LYS A 213 -12.91 -11.20 -5.45
N VAL A 214 -12.48 -9.94 -5.34
CA VAL A 214 -12.05 -9.37 -4.05
C VAL A 214 -13.24 -8.94 -3.20
N LEU A 215 -14.15 -8.14 -3.77
CA LEU A 215 -15.29 -7.55 -3.07
C LEU A 215 -16.37 -8.56 -2.69
N LYS A 216 -16.34 -9.78 -3.25
CA LYS A 216 -17.19 -10.88 -2.79
C LYS A 216 -16.89 -11.17 -1.31
N GLY A 217 -17.92 -11.04 -0.48
CA GLY A 217 -17.83 -11.24 0.97
C GLY A 217 -17.24 -10.06 1.75
N ILE A 218 -17.02 -8.89 1.11
CA ILE A 218 -16.62 -7.66 1.80
C ILE A 218 -17.86 -6.76 1.95
N ASN A 219 -18.35 -6.60 3.17
CA ASN A 219 -19.52 -5.76 3.45
C ASN A 219 -19.15 -4.27 3.42
N ASN A 220 -20.14 -3.43 3.11
CA ASN A 220 -20.01 -1.96 3.07
C ASN A 220 -18.93 -1.45 2.10
N CYS A 221 -18.62 -2.24 1.07
CA CYS A 221 -17.70 -1.86 0.02
C CYS A 221 -18.21 -2.32 -1.34
N ASN A 222 -18.17 -1.42 -2.32
CA ASN A 222 -18.63 -1.71 -3.69
C ASN A 222 -17.69 -1.06 -4.70
N SER A 223 -17.77 -1.49 -5.96
CA SER A 223 -16.93 -0.97 -7.04
C SER A 223 -17.05 0.55 -7.17
N ASP A 224 -18.27 1.08 -7.10
CA ASP A 224 -18.53 2.49 -7.32
C ASP A 224 -17.79 3.36 -6.29
N LEU A 225 -17.79 2.97 -5.01
CA LEU A 225 -17.04 3.64 -3.95
C LEU A 225 -15.53 3.65 -4.24
N ILE A 226 -14.97 2.48 -4.61
CA ILE A 226 -13.53 2.32 -4.86
C ILE A 226 -13.08 3.15 -6.06
N TYR A 227 -13.73 2.97 -7.21
CA TYR A 227 -13.31 3.60 -8.46
C TYR A 227 -13.58 5.10 -8.46
N SER A 228 -14.71 5.55 -7.88
CA SER A 228 -14.97 6.99 -7.76
C SER A 228 -13.96 7.70 -6.86
N ASN A 229 -13.56 7.09 -5.74
CA ASN A 229 -12.53 7.67 -4.86
C ASN A 229 -11.14 7.62 -5.47
N ALA A 230 -10.76 6.53 -6.16
CA ALA A 230 -9.50 6.45 -6.88
C ALA A 230 -9.42 7.54 -7.97
N ASN A 231 -10.46 7.68 -8.79
CA ASN A 231 -10.51 8.69 -9.84
C ASN A 231 -10.58 10.11 -9.29
N ALA A 232 -11.30 10.33 -8.18
CA ALA A 232 -11.35 11.63 -7.50
C ALA A 232 -9.97 12.03 -6.98
N LEU A 233 -9.29 11.13 -6.25
CA LEU A 233 -7.95 11.39 -5.72
C LEU A 233 -6.94 11.61 -6.85
N PHE A 234 -7.01 10.79 -7.91
CA PHE A 234 -6.17 10.94 -9.09
C PHE A 234 -6.35 12.31 -9.78
N SER A 235 -7.59 12.79 -9.86
CA SER A 235 -7.96 14.02 -10.57
C SER A 235 -7.95 15.28 -9.69
N GLY A 236 -7.60 15.16 -8.40
CA GLY A 236 -7.61 16.28 -7.46
C GLY A 236 -9.01 16.74 -7.03
N ILE A 237 -10.02 15.87 -7.13
CA ILE A 237 -11.40 16.14 -6.69
C ILE A 237 -11.52 15.80 -5.18
N PHE A 238 -10.70 16.48 -4.38
CA PHE A 238 -10.64 16.29 -2.93
C PHE A 238 -11.96 16.54 -2.17
N PRO A 239 -12.89 17.43 -2.59
CA PRO A 239 -14.18 17.52 -1.91
C PRO A 239 -14.93 16.19 -1.90
N PHE A 240 -14.85 15.40 -2.98
CA PHE A 240 -15.51 14.09 -3.07
C PHE A 240 -14.85 13.05 -2.16
N VAL A 241 -13.51 13.03 -2.11
CA VAL A 241 -12.75 12.13 -1.25
C VAL A 241 -13.10 12.37 0.22
N LEU A 242 -13.20 13.64 0.63
CA LEU A 242 -13.58 14.03 1.99
C LEU A 242 -15.02 13.66 2.35
N LEU A 243 -15.96 13.88 1.43
CA LEU A 243 -17.36 13.52 1.65
C LEU A 243 -17.61 12.00 1.66
N SER A 244 -16.72 11.21 1.07
CA SER A 244 -16.79 9.74 1.07
C SER A 244 -16.24 9.09 2.34
N ARG A 245 -15.78 9.87 3.33
CA ARG A 245 -15.04 9.37 4.49
C ARG A 245 -15.71 8.23 5.24
N ARG A 246 -16.99 8.39 5.62
CA ARG A 246 -17.71 7.36 6.39
C ARG A 246 -17.78 6.03 5.63
N GLU A 247 -18.02 6.09 4.33
CA GLU A 247 -18.08 4.90 3.48
C GLU A 247 -16.69 4.25 3.36
N ILE A 248 -15.64 5.05 3.21
CA ILE A 248 -14.24 4.57 3.18
C ILE A 248 -13.85 3.92 4.51
N GLU A 249 -14.12 4.56 5.65
CA GLU A 249 -13.82 4.02 6.98
C GLU A 249 -14.53 2.69 7.24
N GLN A 250 -15.75 2.53 6.75
CA GLN A 250 -16.48 1.28 6.86
C GLN A 250 -15.92 0.21 5.91
N CYS A 251 -15.59 0.58 4.67
CA CYS A 251 -15.00 -0.34 3.70
C CYS A 251 -13.63 -0.84 4.18
N ILE A 252 -12.71 0.05 4.58
CA ILE A 252 -11.37 -0.34 5.04
C ILE A 252 -11.44 -1.25 6.26
N LYS A 253 -12.36 -1.03 7.22
CA LYS A 253 -12.58 -1.95 8.35
C LYS A 253 -12.98 -3.36 7.89
N SER A 254 -13.72 -3.48 6.78
CA SER A 254 -14.09 -4.78 6.20
C SER A 254 -12.93 -5.44 5.45
N VAL A 255 -12.15 -4.65 4.70
CA VAL A 255 -10.95 -5.13 4.00
C VAL A 255 -9.87 -5.56 5.00
N GLU A 256 -9.65 -4.77 6.05
CA GLU A 256 -8.69 -5.04 7.13
C GLU A 256 -9.03 -6.37 7.84
N ARG A 257 -10.31 -6.60 8.17
CA ARG A 257 -10.75 -7.88 8.73
C ARG A 257 -10.41 -9.09 7.87
N LYS A 258 -10.41 -8.92 6.53
CA LYS A 258 -10.13 -10.01 5.57
C LYS A 258 -8.63 -10.25 5.41
N ILE A 259 -7.80 -9.20 5.35
CA ILE A 259 -6.35 -9.33 5.17
C ILE A 259 -5.61 -9.64 6.47
N LYS A 260 -6.13 -9.22 7.63
CA LYS A 260 -5.52 -9.43 8.95
C LYS A 260 -5.32 -10.91 9.32
N ILE A 261 -6.00 -11.84 8.67
CA ILE A 261 -5.74 -13.27 8.86
C ILE A 261 -4.33 -13.68 8.40
N LEU A 262 -3.62 -12.80 7.67
CA LEU A 262 -2.22 -13.00 7.27
C LEU A 262 -1.22 -12.45 8.29
N ASP A 263 -1.66 -11.85 9.40
CA ASP A 263 -0.77 -11.38 10.46
C ASP A 263 0.10 -12.53 10.99
N TYR A 264 1.43 -12.40 10.95
CA TYR A 264 2.31 -13.49 11.40
C TYR A 264 2.14 -13.83 12.89
N ASN A 265 1.66 -12.89 13.71
CA ASN A 265 1.38 -13.12 15.13
C ASN A 265 0.02 -13.80 15.38
N ASN A 266 -0.87 -13.79 14.40
CA ASN A 266 -2.22 -14.33 14.50
C ASN A 266 -2.68 -14.89 13.14
N PHE A 267 -1.85 -15.76 12.58
CA PHE A 267 -2.05 -16.28 11.24
C PHE A 267 -3.23 -17.25 11.23
N GLY A 268 -4.25 -16.91 10.44
CA GLY A 268 -5.56 -17.58 10.43
C GLY A 268 -5.86 -18.39 9.18
N ILE A 269 -4.91 -18.53 8.24
CA ILE A 269 -5.12 -19.36 7.04
C ILE A 269 -5.02 -20.84 7.44
N GLU A 270 -6.06 -21.60 7.11
CA GLU A 270 -6.05 -23.04 7.35
C GLU A 270 -5.28 -23.77 6.25
N PHE A 271 -4.51 -24.79 6.62
CA PHE A 271 -3.94 -25.74 5.67
C PHE A 271 -4.17 -27.18 6.16
N ASN A 272 -4.47 -28.08 5.23
CA ASN A 272 -4.51 -29.51 5.54
C ASN A 272 -3.09 -30.06 5.54
N THR A 273 -2.74 -30.94 6.47
CA THR A 273 -1.42 -31.59 6.54
C THR A 273 -1.42 -33.04 6.02
N SER A 274 -2.58 -33.59 5.66
CA SER A 274 -2.72 -34.98 5.22
C SER A 274 -2.28 -35.19 3.77
N HIS A 275 -1.20 -35.95 3.59
CA HIS A 275 -0.66 -36.53 2.33
C HIS A 275 -0.21 -35.56 1.20
N LYS A 276 -0.71 -34.32 1.16
CA LYS A 276 -0.14 -33.16 0.44
C LYS A 276 -0.66 -31.87 1.09
N PRO A 277 0.19 -31.03 1.70
CA PRO A 277 -0.34 -29.84 2.32
C PRO A 277 -0.92 -28.84 1.32
N VAL A 278 -2.15 -28.42 1.56
CA VAL A 278 -2.90 -27.48 0.69
C VAL A 278 -3.49 -26.39 1.57
N TYR A 279 -3.25 -25.13 1.22
CA TYR A 279 -3.95 -24.00 1.84
C TYR A 279 -5.43 -24.08 1.47
N LYS A 280 -6.33 -23.95 2.44
CA LYS A 280 -7.77 -23.97 2.14
C LYS A 280 -8.24 -22.66 1.55
N ASP A 281 -7.62 -21.57 1.97
CA ASP A 281 -7.94 -20.22 1.53
C ASP A 281 -7.17 -19.85 0.26
N THR A 282 -7.81 -19.05 -0.59
CA THR A 282 -7.15 -18.32 -1.68
C THR A 282 -7.39 -16.84 -1.49
N MET A 283 -6.38 -16.03 -1.80
CA MET A 283 -6.46 -14.59 -1.68
C MET A 283 -5.87 -13.96 -2.94
N PRO A 284 -6.64 -13.19 -3.74
CA PRO A 284 -6.09 -12.49 -4.88
C PRO A 284 -5.20 -11.33 -4.44
N ILE A 285 -4.08 -11.11 -5.16
CA ILE A 285 -3.15 -9.98 -4.93
C ILE A 285 -3.87 -8.63 -4.94
N GLU A 286 -4.97 -8.52 -5.70
CA GLU A 286 -5.80 -7.33 -5.74
C GLU A 286 -6.38 -6.94 -4.37
N LEU A 287 -6.43 -7.85 -3.38
CA LEU A 287 -6.79 -7.49 -2.00
C LEU A 287 -5.76 -6.56 -1.37
N SER A 288 -4.46 -6.82 -1.54
CA SER A 288 -3.39 -5.96 -1.02
C SER A 288 -3.38 -4.59 -1.68
N TYR A 289 -3.61 -4.52 -3.00
CA TYR A 289 -3.79 -3.25 -3.69
C TYR A 289 -5.03 -2.49 -3.20
N LEU A 290 -6.15 -3.17 -2.99
CA LEU A 290 -7.36 -2.56 -2.42
C LEU A 290 -7.13 -2.06 -0.99
N HIS A 291 -6.44 -2.86 -0.16
CA HIS A 291 -6.04 -2.45 1.18
C HIS A 291 -5.17 -1.19 1.12
N SER A 292 -4.13 -1.18 0.27
CA SER A 292 -3.22 -0.04 0.08
C SER A 292 -3.98 1.23 -0.28
N LEU A 293 -4.82 1.19 -1.31
CA LEU A 293 -5.61 2.34 -1.74
C LEU A 293 -6.49 2.91 -0.62
N LEU A 294 -7.25 2.05 0.03
CA LEU A 294 -8.19 2.46 1.08
C LEU A 294 -7.47 2.95 2.33
N TYR A 295 -6.35 2.32 2.70
CA TYR A 295 -5.49 2.75 3.79
C TYR A 295 -4.92 4.15 3.52
N ILE A 296 -4.47 4.39 2.28
CA ILE A 296 -3.99 5.69 1.84
C ILE A 296 -5.08 6.75 1.94
N ILE A 297 -6.27 6.46 1.41
CA ILE A 297 -7.39 7.40 1.46
C ILE A 297 -7.79 7.68 2.91
N GLU A 298 -7.88 6.65 3.76
CA GLU A 298 -8.21 6.78 5.18
C GLU A 298 -7.19 7.64 5.93
N LYS A 299 -5.88 7.47 5.70
CA LYS A 299 -4.85 8.32 6.30
C LYS A 299 -4.93 9.78 5.84
N ILE A 300 -5.29 10.01 4.58
CA ILE A 300 -5.44 11.35 4.01
C ILE A 300 -6.61 12.09 4.69
N ILE A 301 -7.73 11.42 4.95
CA ILE A 301 -8.98 12.07 5.42
C ILE A 301 -9.29 11.84 6.91
N GLY A 302 -8.66 10.86 7.56
CA GLY A 302 -9.03 10.34 8.88
C GLY A 302 -8.82 11.31 10.04
N ASN A 303 -7.95 12.32 9.87
CA ASN A 303 -7.70 13.35 10.89
C ASN A 303 -8.69 14.52 10.84
N MET A 304 -9.58 14.57 9.86
CA MET A 304 -10.54 15.67 9.74
C MET A 304 -11.74 15.43 10.67
N PRO A 305 -12.55 16.43 11.02
CA PRO A 305 -13.82 16.20 11.70
C PRO A 305 -14.86 15.65 10.72
N ASP A 306 -15.73 14.76 11.21
CA ASP A 306 -16.86 14.26 10.42
C ASP A 306 -17.96 15.32 10.43
N SER A 307 -18.03 16.08 9.34
CA SER A 307 -18.88 17.26 9.22
C SER A 307 -19.53 17.30 7.86
N SER A 308 -20.77 17.77 7.80
CA SER A 308 -21.38 18.18 6.53
C SER A 308 -20.63 19.36 5.92
N CYS A 309 -19.90 20.15 6.71
CA CYS A 309 -19.01 21.19 6.24
C CYS A 309 -17.61 20.62 5.97
N VAL A 310 -17.25 20.46 4.68
CA VAL A 310 -15.85 20.27 4.28
C VAL A 310 -15.22 21.65 4.11
N LYS A 311 -14.22 21.99 4.92
CA LYS A 311 -13.61 23.32 4.87
C LYS A 311 -12.74 23.47 3.63
N ILE A 312 -12.81 24.64 3.00
CA ILE A 312 -11.99 24.93 1.82
C ILE A 312 -10.48 24.92 2.14
N SER A 313 -10.10 25.27 3.38
CA SER A 313 -8.73 25.19 3.89
C SER A 313 -8.19 23.76 3.86
N ASP A 314 -9.02 22.80 4.27
CA ASP A 314 -8.65 21.38 4.32
C ASP A 314 -8.40 20.85 2.91
N ILE A 315 -9.26 21.25 1.95
CA ILE A 315 -9.11 20.93 0.53
C ILE A 315 -7.80 21.51 -0.03
N LYS A 316 -7.46 22.76 0.34
CA LYS A 316 -6.22 23.45 -0.07
C LYS A 316 -4.98 22.70 0.43
N ASP A 317 -5.01 22.24 1.68
CA ASP A 317 -3.91 21.47 2.28
C ASP A 317 -3.75 20.09 1.63
N LEU A 318 -4.86 19.42 1.32
CA LEU A 318 -4.82 18.16 0.58
C LEU A 318 -4.25 18.34 -0.83
N ALA A 319 -4.62 19.39 -1.55
CA ALA A 319 -4.10 19.68 -2.88
C ALA A 319 -2.57 19.84 -2.88
N LYS A 320 -2.04 20.60 -1.91
CA LYS A 320 -0.59 20.82 -1.80
C LYS A 320 0.19 19.54 -1.53
N ARG A 321 -0.38 18.63 -0.72
CA ARG A 321 0.33 17.44 -0.23
C ARG A 321 0.11 16.19 -1.08
N PHE A 322 -1.09 16.01 -1.61
CA PHE A 322 -1.56 14.74 -2.16
C PHE A 322 -2.07 14.87 -3.61
N SER A 323 -1.81 15.97 -4.31
CA SER A 323 -2.02 16.00 -5.76
C SER A 323 -1.00 15.12 -6.49
N THR A 324 -1.53 14.35 -7.44
CA THR A 324 -0.76 13.46 -8.33
C THR A 324 0.16 14.21 -9.30
N SER A 325 -0.06 15.51 -9.51
CA SER A 325 0.83 16.40 -10.27
C SER A 325 0.79 17.83 -9.73
N GLU A 326 1.82 18.61 -10.05
CA GLU A 326 1.84 20.04 -9.76
C GLU A 326 0.73 20.79 -10.49
N THR A 327 0.42 20.39 -11.72
CA THR A 327 -0.69 20.96 -12.50
C THR A 327 -2.03 20.82 -11.78
N ILE A 328 -2.31 19.63 -11.22
CA ILE A 328 -3.55 19.39 -10.47
C ILE A 328 -3.58 20.21 -9.18
N SER A 329 -2.46 20.28 -8.44
CA SER A 329 -2.36 21.12 -7.23
C SER A 329 -2.65 22.59 -7.55
N LYS A 330 -2.00 23.15 -8.58
CA LYS A 330 -2.21 24.53 -9.03
C LYS A 330 -3.63 24.80 -9.50
N LEU A 331 -4.25 23.84 -10.19
CA LEU A 331 -5.63 23.94 -10.67
C LEU A 331 -6.61 24.05 -9.50
N VAL A 332 -6.49 23.14 -8.52
CA VAL A 332 -7.34 23.15 -7.33
C VAL A 332 -7.12 24.43 -6.50
N GLU A 333 -5.86 24.83 -6.31
CA GLU A 333 -5.52 26.08 -5.60
C GLU A 333 -6.13 27.31 -6.28
N SER A 334 -6.10 27.38 -7.61
CA SER A 334 -6.68 28.49 -8.38
C SER A 334 -8.21 28.57 -8.24
N GLU A 335 -8.90 27.43 -8.21
CA GLU A 335 -10.36 27.40 -7.98
C GLU A 335 -10.69 27.85 -6.56
N ILE A 336 -9.92 27.39 -5.57
CA ILE A 336 -10.06 27.82 -4.17
C ILE A 336 -9.84 29.33 -4.03
N ASP A 337 -8.76 29.87 -4.59
CA ASP A 337 -8.46 31.31 -4.55
C ASP A 337 -9.55 32.15 -5.24
N SER A 338 -10.24 31.57 -6.23
CA SER A 338 -11.38 32.21 -6.90
C SER A 338 -12.64 32.20 -6.02
N ILE A 339 -12.87 31.11 -5.27
CA ILE A 339 -13.97 31.00 -4.31
C ILE A 339 -13.75 31.91 -3.10
N GLU A 340 -12.53 31.99 -2.57
CA GLU A 340 -12.18 32.84 -1.42
C GLU A 340 -12.45 34.34 -1.69
N LYS A 341 -12.42 34.77 -2.96
CA LYS A 341 -12.72 36.15 -3.38
C LYS A 341 -14.22 36.46 -3.51
N LEU A 342 -15.11 35.46 -3.40
CA LEU A 342 -16.55 35.67 -3.48
C LEU A 342 -17.07 36.38 -2.23
N GLN A 343 -17.73 37.53 -2.43
CA GLN A 343 -18.22 38.37 -1.34
C GLN A 343 -19.60 37.93 -0.78
N ASN A 344 -20.38 37.17 -1.56
CA ASN A 344 -21.80 36.89 -1.27
C ASN A 344 -22.08 35.45 -0.78
N ILE A 345 -21.13 34.81 -0.09
CA ILE A 345 -21.37 33.48 0.50
C ILE A 345 -22.12 33.67 1.83
N SER A 346 -23.38 33.23 1.88
CA SER A 346 -24.20 33.31 3.10
C SER A 346 -23.92 32.19 4.10
N ASP A 347 -24.54 32.25 5.28
CA ASP A 347 -24.47 31.19 6.30
C ASP A 347 -25.34 29.96 5.97
N LYS A 348 -26.05 29.98 4.83
CA LYS A 348 -26.88 28.86 4.36
C LYS A 348 -26.29 28.27 3.09
N PRO A 349 -26.40 26.94 2.88
CA PRO A 349 -25.95 26.30 1.65
C PRO A 349 -26.57 26.94 0.40
N GLN A 350 -25.72 27.45 -0.48
CA GLN A 350 -26.10 28.04 -1.76
C GLN A 350 -25.29 27.42 -2.89
N LEU A 351 -25.96 27.10 -4.00
CA LEU A 351 -25.31 26.55 -5.18
C LEU A 351 -24.29 27.56 -5.75
N LEU A 352 -23.10 27.10 -6.11
CA LEU A 352 -22.01 27.92 -6.62
C LEU A 352 -22.41 28.71 -7.89
N ALA A 353 -23.21 28.11 -8.77
CA ALA A 353 -23.77 28.81 -9.93
C ALA A 353 -24.62 30.04 -9.54
N VAL A 354 -25.40 29.95 -8.46
CA VAL A 354 -26.22 31.06 -7.96
C VAL A 354 -25.33 32.18 -7.41
N ILE A 355 -24.27 31.82 -6.69
CA ILE A 355 -23.31 32.79 -6.14
C ILE A 355 -22.55 33.51 -7.27
N LYS A 356 -22.10 32.77 -8.30
CA LYS A 356 -21.34 33.33 -9.43
C LYS A 356 -22.19 34.22 -10.36
N HIS A 357 -23.44 33.84 -10.66
CA HIS A 357 -24.23 34.49 -11.71
C HIS A 357 -25.38 35.37 -11.22
N SER A 358 -25.45 35.65 -9.91
CA SER A 358 -26.19 36.75 -9.24
C SER A 358 -27.51 37.20 -9.91
N GLN A 359 -28.38 36.27 -10.35
CA GLN A 359 -29.80 36.44 -10.79
C GLN A 359 -30.26 35.47 -11.89
N SER A 360 -29.39 34.63 -12.46
CA SER A 360 -29.82 33.61 -13.42
C SER A 360 -30.09 32.27 -12.72
N SER A 361 -31.28 31.70 -12.95
CA SER A 361 -31.61 30.34 -12.49
C SER A 361 -30.56 29.37 -13.05
N PRO A 362 -29.97 28.50 -12.21
CA PRO A 362 -29.06 27.47 -12.70
C PRO A 362 -29.79 26.62 -13.75
N LYS A 363 -29.22 26.52 -14.94
CA LYS A 363 -29.86 25.84 -16.08
C LYS A 363 -30.02 24.33 -15.85
N SER A 364 -29.31 23.75 -14.88
CA SER A 364 -29.16 22.30 -14.74
C SER A 364 -28.68 21.86 -13.35
N ILE A 365 -29.46 22.11 -12.29
CA ILE A 365 -29.14 21.69 -10.91
C ILE A 365 -28.87 20.17 -10.85
N CYS A 366 -27.81 19.76 -10.14
CA CYS A 366 -27.37 18.37 -10.03
C CYS A 366 -27.08 17.68 -11.37
N GLN A 367 -26.74 18.45 -12.40
CA GLN A 367 -26.23 17.94 -13.67
C GLN A 367 -24.83 18.51 -13.90
N ALA A 368 -23.82 17.84 -13.34
CA ALA A 368 -22.45 18.17 -13.64
C ALA A 368 -22.14 17.87 -15.11
N ASP A 369 -21.40 18.77 -15.75
CA ASP A 369 -20.67 18.41 -16.96
C ASP A 369 -19.36 17.72 -16.53
N LYS A 370 -19.10 16.51 -17.04
CA LYS A 370 -17.91 15.72 -16.67
C LYS A 370 -16.61 16.49 -16.93
N ARG A 371 -16.53 17.21 -18.04
CA ARG A 371 -15.34 17.98 -18.40
C ARG A 371 -15.15 19.13 -17.41
N ASN A 372 -16.21 19.84 -17.05
CA ASN A 372 -16.13 20.91 -16.06
C ASN A 372 -15.79 20.36 -14.66
N LEU A 373 -16.38 19.23 -14.25
CA LEU A 373 -16.07 18.59 -12.97
C LEU A 373 -14.57 18.28 -12.82
N LEU A 374 -13.96 17.71 -13.86
CA LEU A 374 -12.53 17.41 -13.89
C LEU A 374 -11.68 18.69 -14.02
N ALA A 375 -12.06 19.61 -14.91
CA ALA A 375 -11.30 20.84 -15.19
C ALA A 375 -11.33 21.86 -14.05
N HIS A 376 -12.28 21.75 -13.12
CA HIS A 376 -12.41 22.64 -11.96
C HIS A 376 -12.12 21.93 -10.63
N GLY A 377 -11.43 20.78 -10.65
CA GLY A 377 -11.00 20.11 -9.41
C GLY A 377 -12.15 19.70 -8.49
N GLY A 378 -13.34 19.43 -9.07
CA GLY A 378 -14.56 19.14 -8.32
C GLY A 378 -15.46 20.35 -8.07
N PHE A 379 -15.00 21.57 -8.31
CA PHE A 379 -15.75 22.82 -8.08
C PHE A 379 -16.74 23.15 -9.21
N GLU A 380 -17.44 22.15 -9.73
CA GLU A 380 -18.43 22.35 -10.80
C GLU A 380 -19.67 23.07 -10.26
N GLN A 381 -20.01 24.18 -10.90
CA GLN A 381 -20.93 25.18 -10.36
C GLN A 381 -22.38 24.69 -10.17
N ASN A 382 -22.79 23.63 -10.86
CA ASN A 382 -24.15 23.09 -10.81
C ASN A 382 -24.33 21.96 -9.79
N VAL A 383 -23.25 21.54 -9.13
CA VAL A 383 -23.27 20.49 -8.09
C VAL A 383 -22.66 20.93 -6.76
N VAL A 384 -21.85 21.98 -6.73
CA VAL A 384 -21.22 22.46 -5.49
C VAL A 384 -22.08 23.48 -4.76
N TYR A 385 -22.26 23.24 -3.47
CA TYR A 385 -22.86 24.17 -2.51
C TYR A 385 -21.78 24.76 -1.62
N LEU A 386 -21.90 26.06 -1.36
CA LEU A 386 -21.05 26.82 -0.45
C LEU A 386 -21.88 27.51 0.62
N TRP A 387 -21.32 27.61 1.83
CA TRP A 387 -21.83 28.47 2.90
C TRP A 387 -20.70 28.86 3.85
N ARG A 388 -20.96 29.81 4.73
CA ARG A 388 -20.06 30.15 5.84
C ARG A 388 -20.51 29.49 7.13
N GLU A 389 -19.58 28.87 7.83
CA GLU A 389 -19.80 28.33 9.17
C GLU A 389 -18.60 28.65 10.04
N ASN A 390 -18.82 29.38 11.14
CA ASN A 390 -17.77 29.82 12.06
C ASN A 390 -16.60 30.56 11.39
N GLY A 391 -16.89 31.37 10.35
CA GLY A 391 -15.90 32.13 9.58
C GLY A 391 -15.22 31.37 8.44
N GLU A 392 -15.39 30.05 8.37
CA GLU A 392 -14.82 29.19 7.32
C GLU A 392 -15.79 29.03 6.15
N ILE A 393 -15.25 28.82 4.94
CA ILE A 393 -16.06 28.45 3.76
C ILE A 393 -16.18 26.93 3.72
N CYS A 394 -17.42 26.46 3.76
CA CYS A 394 -17.79 25.07 3.64
C CYS A 394 -18.12 24.71 2.19
N VAL A 395 -17.79 23.47 1.81
CA VAL A 395 -18.03 22.89 0.49
C VAL A 395 -18.80 21.58 0.68
N ASN A 396 -19.86 21.36 -0.10
CA ASN A 396 -20.55 20.07 -0.16
C ASN A 396 -21.22 19.88 -1.52
N TYR A 397 -21.52 18.63 -1.88
CA TYR A 397 -22.35 18.30 -3.05
C TYR A 397 -23.83 18.14 -2.72
N CYS A 398 -24.20 18.07 -1.43
CA CYS A 398 -25.55 17.83 -0.92
C CYS A 398 -26.22 16.67 -1.68
N ASP A 399 -27.43 16.88 -2.19
CA ASP A 399 -28.19 15.89 -2.94
C ASP A 399 -27.55 15.54 -4.31
N CYS A 400 -26.57 16.33 -4.78
CA CYS A 400 -25.90 16.10 -6.05
C CYS A 400 -24.71 15.10 -5.96
N ILE A 401 -24.38 14.58 -4.77
CA ILE A 401 -23.20 13.72 -4.59
C ILE A 401 -23.23 12.45 -5.47
N GLU A 402 -24.39 11.85 -5.70
CA GLU A 402 -24.50 10.68 -6.57
C GLU A 402 -24.29 11.03 -8.05
N ASN A 403 -24.70 12.23 -8.48
CA ASN A 403 -24.38 12.71 -9.84
C ASN A 403 -22.86 12.85 -10.02
N VAL A 404 -22.18 13.46 -9.04
CA VAL A 404 -20.71 13.56 -9.03
C VAL A 404 -20.07 12.17 -9.05
N ARG A 405 -20.53 11.25 -8.20
CA ARG A 405 -20.06 9.86 -8.16
C ARG A 405 -20.16 9.20 -9.53
N ASN A 406 -21.30 9.32 -10.22
CA ASN A 406 -21.51 8.73 -11.54
C ASN A 406 -20.51 9.20 -12.61
N HIS A 407 -20.03 10.44 -12.54
CA HIS A 407 -19.00 10.93 -13.45
C HIS A 407 -17.60 10.39 -13.14
N LEU A 408 -17.39 9.87 -11.93
CA LEU A 408 -16.14 9.34 -11.41
C LEU A 408 -16.03 7.81 -11.43
N LYS A 409 -17.11 7.07 -11.74
CA LYS A 409 -17.12 5.60 -11.76
C LYS A 409 -16.29 4.97 -12.88
#